data_AF-N6YGZ2-F1
#
_entry.id   AF-N6YGZ2-F1
#
_cell.length_a   1.000
_cell.length_b   1.000
_cell.length_c   1.000
_cell.angle_alpha   90.00
_cell.angle_beta   90.00
_cell.angle_gamma   90.00
#
_symmetry.space_group_name_H-M   'P 1'
#
loop_
_entity.id
_entity.type
_entity.pdbx_description
1 polymer ?
#
loop_
_entity_poly.entity_id
_entity_poly.type
_entity_poly.pdbx_seq_one_letter_code
_entity_poly.pdbx_strand_id
1 'polypeptide(L)'
;MPDHTPSPVTRALDAARRKLLETGTRNRLIHVNRANARANCLNVINERADEVFSILRLQGRRMRFRALGKDKADAAGEVPLALAEAAPDEDSGRLTDHFLETPLGPDALARRLLRLAGDARMAEEEQGVNLLYLALGFLRWKEAPSSDVVREAPLVLLPVQLVRNERSSTFDLVCREDDLSTNLPLQERLRQDFAIGLPEVDEAEGWTPAQYFALVREATAGQRGWSVDADGMQLGFFSFAKLLMHRDLDPANWPEGAFAANPLLQGLLADGFEADAPFFGPQDRLDALLDPARIIQVVDADASQTKVIEEVRHGASLVVQGPPGTGKSQTITNLIAAAAHDGKSVLFVAEKMAALSVVHDRLVKAGLRDVCLELHSRTANKKALALELGRTLSASAQALPGVGDPARLRRTRDELNRIAELLHAALPPSGQTPFRALAEIVGFIGKGAPPPAIALDGLETLDGDAQAAALAAIEAHVGARARTG
;
A
#
# COMPACT_ATOMS: atom_id res chain seq x y z
N MET A 1 30.59 16.93 -31.82
CA MET A 1 29.42 16.25 -31.25
C MET A 1 29.65 16.19 -29.75
N PRO A 2 28.77 16.71 -28.90
CA PRO A 2 28.99 16.61 -27.46
C PRO A 2 28.89 15.14 -27.06
N ASP A 3 29.88 14.67 -26.30
CA ASP A 3 29.91 13.34 -25.69
C ASP A 3 28.69 13.17 -24.77
N HIS A 4 27.62 12.56 -25.28
CA HIS A 4 26.50 12.11 -24.46
C HIS A 4 26.92 10.85 -23.70
N THR A 5 27.84 11.00 -22.74
CA THR A 5 28.03 9.96 -21.74
C THR A 5 26.80 9.99 -20.83
N PRO A 6 25.99 8.92 -20.77
CA PRO A 6 24.77 8.93 -19.97
C PRO A 6 25.10 9.15 -18.50
N SER A 7 24.32 10.02 -17.84
CA SER A 7 24.51 10.35 -16.42
C SER A 7 24.55 9.07 -15.56
N PRO A 8 25.24 9.06 -14.41
CA PRO A 8 25.23 7.92 -13.48
C PRO A 8 23.81 7.46 -13.14
N VAL A 9 22.90 8.42 -12.91
CA VAL A 9 21.48 8.19 -12.65
C VAL A 9 20.81 7.45 -13.82
N THR A 10 21.00 7.91 -15.05
CA THR A 10 20.43 7.26 -16.25
C THR A 10 20.92 5.82 -16.39
N ARG A 11 22.22 5.57 -16.19
CA ARG A 11 22.78 4.21 -16.27
C ARG A 11 22.23 3.28 -15.19
N ALA A 12 22.11 3.77 -13.96
CA ALA A 12 21.52 3.01 -12.86
C ALA A 12 20.04 2.70 -13.12
N LEU A 13 19.29 3.67 -13.63
CA LEU A 13 17.88 3.51 -13.99
C LEU A 13 17.69 2.49 -15.11
N ASP A 14 18.50 2.54 -16.17
CA ASP A 14 18.45 1.58 -17.28
C ASP A 14 18.80 0.15 -16.82
N ALA A 15 19.73 0.02 -15.88
CA ALA A 15 20.04 -1.27 -15.26
C ALA A 15 18.86 -1.79 -14.43
N ALA A 16 18.19 -0.92 -13.67
CA ALA A 16 16.98 -1.28 -12.92
C ALA A 16 15.81 -1.65 -13.85
N ARG A 17 15.58 -0.88 -14.92
CA ARG A 17 14.57 -1.16 -15.96
C ARG A 17 14.74 -2.55 -16.55
N ARG A 18 15.97 -2.94 -16.88
CA ARG A 18 16.25 -4.27 -17.44
C ARG A 18 15.95 -5.40 -16.47
N LYS A 19 16.12 -5.20 -15.16
CA LYS A 19 15.77 -6.20 -14.13
C LYS A 19 14.25 -6.38 -13.97
N LEU A 20 13.46 -5.36 -14.32
CA LEU A 20 11.98 -5.44 -14.27
C LEU A 20 11.39 -6.27 -15.41
N LEU A 21 12.11 -6.39 -16.54
CA LEU A 21 11.72 -7.23 -17.67
C LEU A 21 11.99 -8.70 -17.36
N GLU A 22 11.06 -9.35 -16.66
CA GLU A 22 11.04 -10.81 -16.52
C GLU A 22 10.46 -11.44 -17.79
N THR A 23 11.27 -11.50 -18.84
CA THR A 23 10.92 -12.21 -20.10
C THR A 23 11.17 -13.72 -19.99
N GLY A 24 11.73 -14.20 -18.87
CA GLY A 24 11.97 -15.61 -18.62
C GLY A 24 10.70 -16.43 -18.38
N THR A 25 10.84 -17.75 -18.47
CA THR A 25 9.73 -18.73 -18.34
C THR A 25 9.15 -18.85 -16.92
N ARG A 26 9.75 -18.16 -15.94
CA ARG A 26 9.18 -18.00 -14.59
C ARG A 26 7.98 -17.05 -14.59
N ASN A 27 7.90 -16.14 -15.56
CA ASN A 27 6.77 -15.23 -15.72
C ASN A 27 5.58 -15.97 -16.34
N ARG A 28 4.45 -16.00 -15.62
CA ARG A 28 3.20 -16.64 -16.08
C ARG A 28 2.59 -15.96 -17.29
N LEU A 29 2.94 -14.70 -17.54
CA LEU A 29 2.56 -13.99 -18.75
C LEU A 29 3.36 -14.50 -19.97
N ILE A 30 4.51 -15.14 -19.78
CA ILE A 30 5.29 -15.72 -20.89
C ILE A 30 5.03 -17.22 -21.05
N HIS A 31 4.86 -17.92 -19.93
CA HIS A 31 4.54 -19.34 -19.94
C HIS A 31 3.63 -19.75 -18.77
N VAL A 32 2.45 -20.24 -19.12
CA VAL A 32 1.55 -20.96 -18.22
C VAL A 32 1.68 -22.45 -18.49
N ASN A 33 2.04 -23.21 -17.48
CA ASN A 33 1.95 -24.65 -17.55
C ASN A 33 0.51 -25.08 -17.21
N ARG A 34 -0.36 -25.14 -18.23
CA ARG A 34 -1.77 -25.56 -18.08
C ARG A 34 -1.91 -27.05 -17.72
N ALA A 35 -0.91 -27.88 -18.01
CA ALA A 35 -0.90 -29.29 -17.57
C ALA A 35 -0.64 -29.45 -16.06
N ASN A 36 -0.12 -28.40 -15.39
CA ASN A 36 0.23 -28.47 -13.98
C ASN A 36 -0.96 -28.11 -13.08
N ALA A 37 -1.36 -29.05 -12.21
CA ALA A 37 -2.46 -28.90 -11.26
C ALA A 37 -2.09 -28.12 -9.96
N ARG A 38 -1.08 -27.24 -9.99
CA ARG A 38 -0.62 -26.46 -8.82
C ARG A 38 -1.67 -25.55 -8.23
N ALA A 39 -1.84 -25.51 -6.90
CA ALA A 39 -2.86 -24.79 -6.09
C ALA A 39 -3.33 -23.38 -6.50
N ASN A 40 -2.63 -22.66 -7.37
CA ASN A 40 -2.80 -21.24 -7.61
C ASN A 40 -3.23 -20.88 -9.04
N CYS A 41 -3.93 -21.79 -9.72
CA CYS A 41 -4.63 -21.54 -10.98
C CYS A 41 -5.89 -22.44 -11.08
N LEU A 42 -6.75 -22.30 -12.06
CA LEU A 42 -7.86 -23.22 -12.30
C LEU A 42 -8.17 -23.21 -13.79
N ASN A 43 -8.01 -24.36 -14.45
CA ASN A 43 -8.35 -24.47 -15.86
C ASN A 43 -9.86 -24.57 -16.01
N VAL A 44 -10.37 -23.85 -17.02
CA VAL A 44 -11.74 -23.97 -17.50
C VAL A 44 -11.70 -24.74 -18.82
N ILE A 45 -12.63 -25.67 -18.99
CA ILE A 45 -12.69 -26.59 -20.13
C ILE A 45 -14.10 -26.58 -20.72
N ASN A 46 -14.23 -26.98 -22.00
CA ASN A 46 -15.51 -27.07 -22.72
C ASN A 46 -16.33 -25.76 -22.79
N GLU A 47 -15.68 -24.61 -22.64
CA GLU A 47 -16.34 -23.30 -22.75
C GLU A 47 -15.83 -22.57 -23.99
N ARG A 48 -16.64 -21.64 -24.53
CA ARG A 48 -16.22 -20.74 -25.62
C ARG A 48 -15.87 -19.36 -25.09
N ALA A 49 -14.73 -18.82 -25.50
CA ALA A 49 -14.23 -17.56 -24.95
C ALA A 49 -15.20 -16.39 -25.15
N ASP A 50 -15.84 -16.33 -26.31
CA ASP A 50 -16.81 -15.27 -26.65
C ASP A 50 -18.07 -15.33 -25.78
N GLU A 51 -18.59 -16.53 -25.51
CA GLU A 51 -19.79 -16.71 -24.68
C GLU A 51 -19.51 -16.36 -23.22
N VAL A 52 -18.40 -16.85 -22.67
CA VAL A 52 -17.95 -16.52 -21.31
C VAL A 52 -17.71 -15.02 -21.16
N PHE A 53 -17.07 -14.40 -22.16
CA PHE A 53 -16.86 -12.95 -22.20
C PHE A 53 -18.20 -12.18 -22.24
N SER A 54 -19.14 -12.59 -23.08
CA SER A 54 -20.47 -11.99 -23.18
C SER A 54 -21.23 -12.07 -21.85
N ILE A 55 -21.24 -13.23 -21.19
CA ILE A 55 -21.95 -13.44 -19.92
C ILE A 55 -21.33 -12.60 -18.80
N LEU A 56 -19.99 -12.62 -18.65
CA LEU A 56 -19.30 -11.96 -17.56
C LEU A 56 -19.17 -10.45 -17.75
N ARG A 57 -18.75 -9.99 -18.94
CA ARG A 57 -18.41 -8.57 -19.20
C ARG A 57 -19.58 -7.79 -19.78
N LEU A 58 -20.22 -8.28 -20.86
CA LEU A 58 -21.28 -7.53 -21.56
C LEU A 58 -22.60 -7.56 -20.80
N GLN A 59 -22.98 -8.71 -20.24
CA GLN A 59 -24.22 -8.87 -19.48
C GLN A 59 -24.06 -8.60 -17.97
N GLY A 60 -22.82 -8.56 -17.46
CA GLY A 60 -22.52 -8.36 -16.04
C GLY A 60 -23.07 -9.47 -15.14
N ARG A 61 -23.29 -10.68 -15.67
CA ARG A 61 -23.82 -11.81 -14.91
C ARG A 61 -22.70 -12.57 -14.20
N ARG A 62 -23.06 -13.25 -13.11
CA ARG A 62 -22.15 -14.12 -12.36
C ARG A 62 -22.18 -15.55 -12.91
N MET A 63 -21.05 -16.23 -12.93
CA MET A 63 -20.94 -17.64 -13.32
C MET A 63 -20.52 -18.52 -12.15
N ARG A 64 -21.02 -19.74 -12.09
CA ARG A 64 -20.70 -20.74 -11.05
C ARG A 64 -19.73 -21.78 -11.59
N PHE A 65 -18.97 -22.46 -10.74
CA PHE A 65 -18.08 -23.53 -11.21
C PHE A 65 -18.79 -24.89 -11.16
N ARG A 66 -18.60 -25.71 -12.19
CA ARG A 66 -19.06 -27.10 -12.27
C ARG A 66 -17.85 -28.04 -12.32
N ALA A 67 -17.84 -29.05 -11.46
CA ALA A 67 -16.80 -30.09 -11.43
C ALA A 67 -17.18 -31.23 -12.39
N LEU A 68 -16.28 -31.59 -13.31
CA LEU A 68 -16.43 -32.78 -14.18
C LEU A 68 -15.56 -33.96 -13.74
N GLY A 69 -14.54 -33.71 -12.91
CA GLY A 69 -13.65 -34.75 -12.42
C GLY A 69 -14.27 -35.58 -11.30
N LYS A 70 -13.59 -36.67 -10.93
CA LYS A 70 -13.88 -37.44 -9.71
C LYS A 70 -12.79 -37.16 -8.69
N ASP A 71 -13.18 -36.90 -7.44
CA ASP A 71 -12.21 -36.79 -6.35
C ASP A 71 -11.61 -38.18 -6.07
N LYS A 72 -10.29 -38.32 -6.15
CA LYS A 72 -9.59 -39.49 -5.61
C LYS A 72 -9.31 -39.26 -4.13
N ALA A 73 -9.60 -40.25 -3.30
CA ALA A 73 -9.17 -40.28 -1.90
C ALA A 73 -7.64 -40.27 -1.83
N ASP A 74 -7.08 -39.44 -0.94
CA ASP A 74 -5.68 -39.05 -0.87
C ASP A 74 -4.66 -40.21 -0.94
N ALA A 75 -3.72 -40.11 -1.88
CA ALA A 75 -2.35 -40.56 -1.72
C ALA A 75 -1.43 -39.58 -2.47
N ALA A 76 -0.33 -39.22 -1.83
CA ALA A 76 0.62 -38.21 -2.27
C ALA A 76 1.05 -38.38 -3.73
N GLY A 77 1.07 -37.26 -4.46
CA GLY A 77 1.90 -37.05 -5.64
C GLY A 77 1.46 -37.85 -6.87
N GLU A 78 0.96 -37.11 -7.86
CA GLU A 78 0.56 -37.58 -9.21
C GLU A 78 -0.91 -38.00 -9.31
N VAL A 79 -1.73 -37.01 -9.67
CA VAL A 79 -3.06 -37.24 -10.25
C VAL A 79 -2.84 -37.45 -11.75
N PRO A 80 -3.04 -38.66 -12.30
CA PRO A 80 -2.99 -38.84 -13.74
C PRO A 80 -4.16 -38.09 -14.36
N LEU A 81 -3.86 -37.40 -15.46
CA LEU A 81 -4.84 -36.91 -16.43
C LEU A 81 -5.74 -38.09 -16.82
N ALA A 82 -7.00 -38.08 -16.40
CA ALA A 82 -8.00 -38.87 -17.09
C ALA A 82 -8.13 -38.21 -18.48
N LEU A 83 -7.58 -38.87 -19.50
CA LEU A 83 -7.92 -38.57 -20.89
C LEU A 83 -9.44 -38.55 -20.96
N ALA A 84 -9.99 -37.46 -21.50
CA ALA A 84 -11.41 -37.28 -21.69
C ALA A 84 -11.95 -38.48 -22.48
N GLU A 85 -12.59 -39.41 -21.79
CA GLU A 85 -13.40 -40.43 -22.45
C GLU A 85 -14.70 -39.77 -22.88
N ALA A 86 -14.89 -39.79 -24.20
CA ALA A 86 -16.10 -39.47 -24.96
C ALA A 86 -16.61 -38.01 -24.82
N ALA A 87 -16.57 -37.29 -25.94
CA ALA A 87 -17.38 -36.11 -26.16
C ALA A 87 -18.87 -36.46 -25.95
N PRO A 88 -19.57 -35.84 -24.99
CA PRO A 88 -21.02 -35.93 -24.90
C PRO A 88 -21.61 -34.66 -25.54
N ASP A 89 -22.39 -34.89 -26.61
CA ASP A 89 -23.31 -34.01 -27.35
C ASP A 89 -23.14 -32.48 -27.23
N GLU A 90 -22.95 -31.85 -28.39
CA GLU A 90 -23.06 -30.40 -28.63
C GLU A 90 -24.51 -29.91 -28.43
N ASP A 91 -25.04 -30.00 -27.21
CA ASP A 91 -26.30 -29.34 -26.89
C ASP A 91 -26.03 -27.84 -26.74
N SER A 92 -26.51 -27.04 -27.69
CA SER A 92 -26.14 -25.62 -27.85
C SER A 92 -26.44 -24.76 -26.62
N GLY A 93 -27.32 -25.22 -25.72
CA GLY A 93 -27.64 -24.55 -24.46
C GLY A 93 -26.56 -24.67 -23.38
N ARG A 94 -25.65 -25.66 -23.47
CA ARG A 94 -24.60 -25.93 -22.47
C ARG A 94 -23.54 -24.83 -22.43
N LEU A 95 -23.23 -24.22 -23.58
CA LEU A 95 -22.22 -23.17 -23.73
C LEU A 95 -22.72 -21.76 -23.34
N THR A 96 -24.03 -21.62 -23.15
CA THR A 96 -24.68 -20.35 -22.74
C THR A 96 -25.18 -20.39 -21.30
N ASP A 97 -24.91 -21.50 -20.59
CA ASP A 97 -25.32 -21.64 -19.21
C ASP A 97 -24.45 -20.74 -18.30
N HIS A 98 -24.88 -20.55 -17.04
CA HIS A 98 -24.14 -19.73 -16.08
C HIS A 98 -23.14 -20.57 -15.28
N PHE A 99 -22.55 -21.60 -15.90
CA PHE A 99 -21.55 -22.46 -15.29
C PHE A 99 -20.24 -22.44 -16.08
N LEU A 100 -19.13 -22.64 -15.36
CA LEU A 100 -17.80 -22.81 -15.89
C LEU A 100 -17.34 -24.22 -15.53
N GLU A 101 -17.17 -25.06 -16.53
CA GLU A 101 -16.73 -26.43 -16.34
C GLU A 101 -15.22 -26.51 -16.03
N THR A 102 -14.86 -27.35 -15.07
CA THR A 102 -13.48 -27.55 -14.62
C THR A 102 -13.14 -29.03 -14.53
N PRO A 103 -11.88 -29.43 -14.79
CA PRO A 103 -11.48 -30.84 -14.79
C PRO A 103 -11.37 -31.46 -13.38
N LEU A 104 -11.53 -30.65 -12.33
CA LEU A 104 -11.39 -31.09 -10.94
C LEU A 104 -12.67 -31.78 -10.46
N GLY A 105 -12.53 -32.64 -9.44
CA GLY A 105 -13.66 -33.13 -8.66
C GLY A 105 -14.22 -32.07 -7.70
N PRO A 106 -15.43 -32.25 -7.17
CA PRO A 106 -16.11 -31.25 -6.33
C PRO A 106 -15.31 -30.80 -5.10
N ASP A 107 -14.68 -31.72 -4.36
CA ASP A 107 -13.91 -31.38 -3.16
C ASP A 107 -12.58 -30.71 -3.50
N ALA A 108 -11.91 -31.18 -4.56
CA ALA A 108 -10.70 -30.54 -5.07
C ALA A 108 -10.99 -29.12 -5.57
N LEU A 109 -12.11 -28.92 -6.28
CA LEU A 109 -12.57 -27.62 -6.77
C LEU A 109 -12.89 -26.67 -5.61
N ALA A 110 -13.64 -27.12 -4.61
CA ALA A 110 -13.98 -26.30 -3.44
C ALA A 110 -12.72 -25.84 -2.68
N ARG A 111 -11.78 -26.76 -2.40
CA ARG A 111 -10.48 -26.44 -1.78
C ARG A 111 -9.64 -25.48 -2.63
N ARG A 112 -9.75 -25.59 -3.96
CA ARG A 112 -9.02 -24.74 -4.90
C ARG A 112 -9.56 -23.32 -4.94
N LEU A 113 -10.88 -23.17 -5.09
CA LEU A 113 -11.54 -21.88 -5.08
C LEU A 113 -11.36 -21.16 -3.75
N LEU A 114 -11.43 -21.87 -2.63
CA LEU A 114 -11.17 -21.30 -1.30
C LEU A 114 -9.75 -20.72 -1.19
N ARG A 115 -8.73 -21.45 -1.67
CA ARG A 115 -7.34 -20.94 -1.70
C ARG A 115 -7.19 -19.76 -2.64
N LEU A 116 -7.70 -19.83 -3.87
CA LEU A 116 -7.65 -18.72 -4.83
C LEU A 116 -8.33 -17.46 -4.29
N ALA A 117 -9.49 -17.61 -3.64
CA ALA A 117 -10.20 -16.48 -3.03
C ALA A 117 -9.40 -15.89 -1.85
N GLY A 118 -8.80 -16.73 -1.01
CA GLY A 118 -7.93 -16.30 0.09
C GLY A 118 -6.68 -15.56 -0.40
N ASP A 119 -5.96 -16.14 -1.36
CA ASP A 119 -4.75 -15.55 -1.94
C ASP A 119 -5.07 -14.23 -2.67
N ALA A 120 -6.19 -14.15 -3.38
CA ALA A 120 -6.63 -12.92 -4.06
C ALA A 120 -6.97 -11.82 -3.07
N ARG A 121 -7.69 -12.16 -2.00
CA ARG A 121 -8.01 -11.22 -0.92
C ARG A 121 -6.75 -10.74 -0.21
N MET A 122 -5.82 -11.64 0.11
CA MET A 122 -4.54 -11.30 0.71
C MET A 122 -3.73 -10.36 -0.19
N ALA A 123 -3.64 -10.65 -1.50
CA ALA A 123 -2.96 -9.76 -2.44
C ALA A 123 -3.60 -8.37 -2.49
N GLU A 124 -4.93 -8.29 -2.47
CA GLU A 124 -5.66 -7.02 -2.48
C GLU A 124 -5.52 -6.24 -1.15
N GLU A 125 -5.53 -6.91 0.00
CA GLU A 125 -5.37 -6.27 1.31
C GLU A 125 -3.93 -5.82 1.58
N GLU A 126 -2.95 -6.64 1.19
CA GLU A 126 -1.52 -6.39 1.46
C GLU A 126 -0.86 -5.50 0.42
N GLN A 127 -1.14 -5.71 -0.87
CA GLN A 127 -0.47 -5.00 -1.97
C GLN A 127 -1.37 -3.97 -2.65
N GLY A 128 -2.68 -3.98 -2.38
CA GLY A 128 -3.62 -3.06 -3.00
C GLY A 128 -3.62 -3.16 -4.52
N VAL A 129 -3.46 -4.37 -5.08
CA VAL A 129 -3.51 -4.64 -6.53
C VAL A 129 -4.38 -5.84 -6.82
N ASN A 130 -5.18 -5.77 -7.89
CA ASN A 130 -5.89 -6.94 -8.40
C ASN A 130 -4.95 -7.81 -9.23
N LEU A 131 -4.69 -9.03 -8.74
CA LEU A 131 -3.86 -10.02 -9.43
C LEU A 131 -4.69 -11.16 -10.03
N LEU A 132 -5.99 -11.27 -9.74
CA LEU A 132 -6.81 -12.38 -10.20
C LEU A 132 -7.47 -12.06 -11.56
N TYR A 133 -7.10 -12.82 -12.58
CA TYR A 133 -7.64 -12.69 -13.93
C TYR A 133 -8.10 -14.04 -14.46
N LEU A 134 -9.14 -14.00 -15.31
CA LEU A 134 -9.49 -15.09 -16.20
C LEU A 134 -8.74 -14.86 -17.52
N ALA A 135 -7.75 -15.69 -17.79
CA ALA A 135 -7.07 -15.71 -19.08
C ALA A 135 -7.97 -16.36 -20.13
N LEU A 136 -8.21 -15.64 -21.22
CA LEU A 136 -8.95 -16.08 -22.40
C LEU A 136 -8.00 -16.18 -23.58
N GLY A 137 -7.95 -17.36 -24.19
CA GLY A 137 -7.09 -17.65 -25.34
C GLY A 137 -5.61 -17.78 -24.96
N PHE A 138 -4.93 -18.73 -25.59
CA PHE A 138 -3.50 -18.95 -25.40
C PHE A 138 -2.77 -19.03 -26.73
N LEU A 139 -1.66 -18.31 -26.83
CA LEU A 139 -0.68 -18.52 -27.88
C LEU A 139 0.21 -19.69 -27.48
N ARG A 140 0.19 -20.76 -28.28
CA ARG A 140 1.19 -21.84 -28.24
C ARG A 140 2.34 -21.46 -29.15
N TRP A 141 3.50 -21.19 -28.59
CA TRP A 141 4.68 -20.71 -29.31
C TRP A 141 5.95 -21.46 -28.86
N LYS A 142 7.02 -21.30 -29.64
CA LYS A 142 8.32 -21.94 -29.41
C LYS A 142 9.43 -20.90 -29.45
N GLU A 143 10.40 -21.00 -28.54
CA GLU A 143 11.54 -20.05 -28.48
C GLU A 143 12.48 -20.17 -29.68
N ALA A 144 12.65 -21.39 -30.19
CA ALA A 144 13.44 -21.65 -31.39
C ALA A 144 12.68 -22.64 -32.29
N PRO A 145 12.81 -22.53 -33.62
CA PRO A 145 12.21 -23.48 -34.55
C PRO A 145 12.64 -24.94 -34.30
N SER A 146 13.85 -25.14 -33.76
CA SER A 146 14.43 -26.44 -33.41
C SER A 146 14.06 -26.95 -32.02
N SER A 147 13.32 -26.17 -31.22
CA SER A 147 12.94 -26.56 -29.86
C SER A 147 11.64 -27.36 -29.87
N ASP A 148 11.60 -28.44 -29.10
CA ASP A 148 10.38 -29.22 -28.85
C ASP A 148 9.55 -28.66 -27.68
N VAL A 149 10.09 -27.69 -26.95
CA VAL A 149 9.42 -27.11 -25.79
C VAL A 149 8.38 -26.08 -26.24
N VAL A 150 7.11 -26.49 -26.23
CA VAL A 150 5.97 -25.60 -26.48
C VAL A 150 5.67 -24.77 -25.24
N ARG A 151 5.50 -23.47 -25.43
CA ARG A 151 5.13 -22.50 -24.40
C ARG A 151 3.72 -22.00 -24.68
N GLU A 152 2.90 -21.92 -23.63
CA GLU A 152 1.57 -21.32 -23.72
C GLU A 152 1.55 -19.97 -22.99
N ALA A 153 1.17 -18.90 -23.67
CA ALA A 153 1.05 -17.56 -23.10
C ALA A 153 -0.39 -17.05 -23.25
N PRO A 154 -1.01 -16.48 -22.19
CA PRO A 154 -2.37 -15.97 -22.27
C PRO A 154 -2.43 -14.78 -23.24
N LEU A 155 -3.56 -14.58 -23.92
CA LEU A 155 -3.72 -13.50 -24.90
C LEU A 155 -4.52 -12.32 -24.33
N VAL A 156 -5.69 -12.61 -23.79
CA VAL A 156 -6.60 -11.64 -23.17
C VAL A 156 -6.75 -11.99 -21.69
N LEU A 157 -6.68 -10.99 -20.82
CA LEU A 157 -6.79 -11.15 -19.37
C LEU A 157 -7.98 -10.33 -18.88
N LEU A 158 -9.05 -11.04 -18.50
CA LEU A 158 -10.28 -10.46 -17.98
C LEU A 158 -10.16 -10.31 -16.46
N PRO A 159 -10.26 -9.09 -15.89
CA PRO A 159 -10.21 -8.89 -14.45
C PRO A 159 -11.47 -9.46 -13.78
N VAL A 160 -11.28 -10.34 -12.80
CA VAL A 160 -12.38 -11.07 -12.15
C VAL A 160 -12.23 -11.08 -10.63
N GLN A 161 -13.32 -11.42 -9.94
CA GLN A 161 -13.33 -11.64 -8.50
C GLN A 161 -14.15 -12.88 -8.15
N LEU A 162 -13.75 -13.56 -7.07
CA LEU A 162 -14.47 -14.68 -6.49
C LEU A 162 -15.35 -14.18 -5.34
N VAL A 163 -16.66 -14.25 -5.50
CA VAL A 163 -17.64 -13.84 -4.49
C VAL A 163 -18.19 -15.08 -3.81
N ARG A 164 -18.08 -15.15 -2.48
CA ARG A 164 -18.63 -16.28 -1.72
C ARG A 164 -20.15 -16.22 -1.71
N ASN A 165 -20.79 -17.31 -2.10
CA ASN A 165 -22.23 -17.49 -2.02
C ASN A 165 -22.60 -18.13 -0.68
N GLU A 166 -23.29 -17.39 0.17
CA GLU A 166 -23.63 -17.85 1.53
C GLU A 166 -24.56 -19.07 1.55
N ARG A 167 -25.41 -19.23 0.53
CA ARG A 167 -26.42 -20.31 0.50
C ARG A 167 -25.81 -21.65 0.12
N SER A 168 -24.95 -21.67 -0.89
CA SER A 168 -24.29 -22.88 -1.37
C SER A 168 -22.91 -23.11 -0.74
N SER A 169 -22.38 -22.14 0.01
CA SER A 169 -20.99 -22.12 0.49
C SER A 169 -19.94 -22.27 -0.63
N THR A 170 -20.33 -22.00 -1.88
CA THR A 170 -19.45 -22.02 -3.06
C THR A 170 -18.97 -20.62 -3.42
N PHE A 171 -18.06 -20.51 -4.38
CA PHE A 171 -17.64 -19.23 -4.95
C PHE A 171 -18.24 -19.04 -6.35
N ASP A 172 -18.74 -17.83 -6.61
CA ASP A 172 -19.23 -17.39 -7.91
C ASP A 172 -18.17 -16.45 -8.52
N LEU A 173 -17.93 -16.56 -9.82
CA LEU A 173 -17.05 -15.68 -10.58
C LEU A 173 -17.83 -14.46 -11.08
N VAL A 174 -17.28 -13.28 -10.86
CA VAL A 174 -17.85 -12.00 -11.31
C VAL A 174 -16.77 -11.19 -12.01
N CYS A 175 -17.10 -10.55 -13.12
CA CYS A 175 -16.20 -9.61 -13.79
C CYS A 175 -16.06 -8.33 -12.97
N ARG A 176 -14.84 -7.78 -12.87
CA ARG A 176 -14.65 -6.43 -12.36
C ARG A 176 -14.95 -5.41 -13.47
N GLU A 177 -15.16 -4.17 -13.07
CA GLU A 177 -15.35 -3.04 -14.00
C GLU A 177 -14.03 -2.54 -14.61
N ASP A 178 -12.88 -3.09 -14.20
CA ASP A 178 -11.57 -2.71 -14.71
C ASP A 178 -11.44 -3.00 -16.22
N ASP A 179 -10.62 -2.22 -16.94
CA ASP A 179 -10.38 -2.39 -18.37
C ASP A 179 -9.71 -3.75 -18.68
N LEU A 180 -10.00 -4.32 -19.84
CA LEU A 180 -9.34 -5.52 -20.33
C LEU A 180 -7.84 -5.28 -20.48
N SER A 181 -7.05 -6.28 -20.09
CA SER A 181 -5.61 -6.24 -20.26
C SER A 181 -5.19 -7.26 -21.31
N THR A 182 -4.37 -6.81 -22.27
CA THR A 182 -3.62 -7.73 -23.12
C THR A 182 -2.31 -8.12 -22.44
N ASN A 183 -1.74 -9.23 -22.88
CA ASN A 183 -0.47 -9.70 -22.35
C ASN A 183 0.72 -8.87 -22.86
N LEU A 184 0.92 -7.70 -22.27
CA LEU A 184 1.99 -6.77 -22.65
C LEU A 184 3.40 -7.38 -22.59
N PRO A 185 3.78 -8.23 -21.59
CA PRO A 185 5.09 -8.90 -21.62
C PRO A 185 5.30 -9.81 -22.83
N LEU A 186 4.25 -10.50 -23.27
CA LEU A 186 4.30 -11.30 -24.49
C LEU A 186 4.48 -10.40 -25.71
N GLN A 187 3.74 -9.30 -25.81
CA GLN A 187 3.90 -8.35 -26.92
C GLN A 187 5.34 -7.85 -27.04
N GLU A 188 5.94 -7.44 -25.91
CA GLU A 188 7.32 -6.94 -25.91
C GLU A 188 8.33 -8.04 -26.26
N ARG A 189 8.14 -9.26 -25.74
CA ARG A 189 9.00 -10.40 -26.08
C ARG A 189 8.93 -10.75 -27.57
N LEU A 190 7.73 -10.77 -28.15
CA LEU A 190 7.54 -11.06 -29.57
C LEU A 190 8.14 -9.96 -30.47
N ARG A 191 8.05 -8.71 -30.03
CA ARG A 191 8.65 -7.57 -30.72
C ARG A 191 10.18 -7.63 -30.71
N GLN A 192 10.78 -7.95 -29.57
CA GLN A 192 12.24 -8.02 -29.41
C GLN A 192 12.86 -9.26 -30.07
N ASP A 193 12.30 -10.45 -29.84
CA ASP A 193 12.91 -11.71 -30.26
C ASP A 193 12.53 -12.10 -31.70
N PHE A 194 11.33 -11.74 -32.16
CA PHE A 194 10.77 -12.22 -33.43
C PHE A 194 10.34 -11.11 -34.40
N ALA A 195 10.48 -9.83 -34.01
CA ALA A 195 9.99 -8.67 -34.76
C ALA A 195 8.49 -8.73 -35.11
N ILE A 196 7.68 -9.41 -34.27
CA ILE A 196 6.24 -9.52 -34.44
C ILE A 196 5.58 -8.46 -33.55
N GLY A 197 4.84 -7.53 -34.17
CA GLY A 197 3.95 -6.61 -33.46
C GLY A 197 2.58 -7.26 -33.27
N LEU A 198 2.17 -7.45 -32.02
CA LEU A 198 0.78 -7.83 -31.73
C LEU A 198 -0.12 -6.58 -31.72
N PRO A 199 -1.37 -6.68 -32.18
CA PRO A 199 -2.31 -5.56 -32.13
C PRO A 199 -2.67 -5.20 -30.68
N GLU A 200 -3.08 -3.95 -30.47
CA GLU A 200 -3.72 -3.53 -29.22
C GLU A 200 -5.20 -3.88 -29.26
N VAL A 201 -5.80 -4.11 -28.09
CA VAL A 201 -7.24 -4.30 -27.95
C VAL A 201 -7.88 -2.96 -27.68
N ASP A 202 -8.83 -2.57 -28.53
CA ASP A 202 -9.72 -1.45 -28.28
C ASP A 202 -11.12 -2.02 -27.98
N GLU A 203 -11.64 -1.76 -26.77
CA GLU A 203 -12.98 -2.16 -26.31
C GLU A 203 -14.08 -1.32 -27.00
N ALA A 204 -14.01 -1.16 -28.32
CA ALA A 204 -15.07 -0.53 -29.10
C ALA A 204 -16.37 -1.37 -29.04
N GLU A 205 -17.52 -0.73 -29.27
CA GLU A 205 -18.82 -1.42 -29.30
C GLU A 205 -18.79 -2.62 -30.27
N GLY A 206 -19.06 -3.82 -29.74
CA GLY A 206 -19.10 -5.06 -30.53
C GLY A 206 -17.78 -5.84 -30.62
N TRP A 207 -16.74 -5.44 -29.88
CA TRP A 207 -15.50 -6.21 -29.79
C TRP A 207 -15.73 -7.61 -29.19
N THR A 208 -15.09 -8.63 -29.77
CA THR A 208 -15.07 -9.99 -29.21
C THR A 208 -13.65 -10.58 -29.12
N PRO A 209 -13.37 -11.45 -28.13
CA PRO A 209 -12.08 -12.13 -28.02
C PRO A 209 -11.67 -12.86 -29.32
N ALA A 210 -12.61 -13.51 -30.02
CA ALA A 210 -12.34 -14.18 -31.28
C ALA A 210 -11.79 -13.26 -32.39
N GLN A 211 -12.26 -12.00 -32.47
CA GLN A 211 -11.73 -11.03 -33.42
C GLN A 211 -10.24 -10.77 -33.15
N TYR A 212 -9.87 -10.57 -31.88
CA TYR A 212 -8.48 -10.40 -31.49
C TYR A 212 -7.64 -11.65 -31.76
N PHE A 213 -8.16 -12.84 -31.45
CA PHE A 213 -7.45 -14.09 -31.73
C PHE A 213 -7.21 -14.31 -33.23
N ALA A 214 -8.11 -13.86 -34.10
CA ALA A 214 -7.90 -13.89 -35.55
C ALA A 214 -6.74 -13.00 -35.98
N LEU A 215 -6.65 -11.78 -35.45
CA LEU A 215 -5.53 -10.87 -35.75
C LEU A 215 -4.20 -11.42 -35.22
N VAL A 216 -4.19 -12.03 -34.04
CA VAL A 216 -2.99 -12.69 -33.49
C VAL A 216 -2.56 -13.87 -34.36
N ARG A 217 -3.50 -14.66 -34.89
CA ARG A 217 -3.21 -15.76 -35.83
C ARG A 217 -2.57 -15.24 -37.11
N GLU A 218 -3.07 -14.13 -37.65
CA GLU A 218 -2.51 -13.49 -38.84
C GLU A 218 -1.08 -13.00 -38.58
N ALA A 219 -0.85 -12.29 -37.47
CA ALA A 219 0.46 -11.79 -37.07
C ALA A 219 1.49 -12.92 -36.81
N THR A 220 1.03 -14.11 -36.41
CA THR A 220 1.91 -15.26 -36.10
C THR A 220 1.96 -16.34 -37.19
N ALA A 221 1.26 -16.15 -38.31
CA ALA A 221 1.14 -17.15 -39.39
C ALA A 221 2.49 -17.54 -40.01
N GLY A 222 3.49 -16.65 -39.97
CA GLY A 222 4.83 -16.93 -40.50
C GLY A 222 5.67 -17.90 -39.65
N GLN A 223 5.25 -18.21 -38.42
CA GLN A 223 6.02 -19.03 -37.49
C GLN A 223 5.58 -20.50 -37.51
N ARG A 224 6.53 -21.41 -37.79
CA ARG A 224 6.23 -22.85 -37.83
C ARG A 224 6.02 -23.42 -36.43
N GLY A 225 4.94 -24.18 -36.28
CA GLY A 225 4.61 -24.88 -35.02
C GLY A 225 3.97 -23.98 -33.97
N TRP A 226 3.58 -22.76 -34.33
CA TRP A 226 2.80 -21.87 -33.47
C TRP A 226 1.31 -22.06 -33.76
N SER A 227 0.48 -21.96 -32.72
CA SER A 227 -0.98 -22.02 -32.88
C SER A 227 -1.67 -21.22 -31.79
N VAL A 228 -2.90 -20.76 -32.05
CA VAL A 228 -3.71 -20.03 -31.08
C VAL A 228 -4.86 -20.92 -30.63
N ASP A 229 -4.81 -21.32 -29.37
CA ASP A 229 -5.89 -22.01 -28.66
C ASP A 229 -6.90 -20.96 -28.18
N ALA A 230 -7.95 -20.72 -28.97
CA ALA A 230 -8.93 -19.65 -28.73
C ALA A 230 -9.83 -19.92 -27.51
N ASP A 231 -10.17 -21.18 -27.27
CA ASP A 231 -11.07 -21.60 -26.19
C ASP A 231 -10.31 -22.02 -24.92
N GLY A 232 -8.97 -21.95 -24.96
CA GLY A 232 -8.14 -22.17 -23.79
C GLY A 232 -8.41 -21.12 -22.71
N MET A 233 -8.86 -21.56 -21.53
CA MET A 233 -9.17 -20.67 -20.42
C MET A 233 -8.52 -21.10 -19.12
N GLN A 234 -8.02 -20.14 -18.35
CA GLN A 234 -7.46 -20.38 -17.02
C GLN A 234 -7.69 -19.20 -16.09
N LEU A 235 -8.29 -19.44 -14.94
CA LEU A 235 -8.33 -18.51 -13.83
C LEU A 235 -6.99 -18.58 -13.08
N GLY A 236 -6.34 -17.45 -12.83
CA GLY A 236 -5.06 -17.45 -12.14
C GLY A 236 -4.55 -16.08 -11.76
N PHE A 237 -3.39 -16.08 -11.11
CA PHE A 237 -2.71 -14.86 -10.70
C PHE A 237 -1.73 -14.38 -11.77
N PHE A 238 -1.96 -13.17 -12.27
CA PHE A 238 -1.15 -12.49 -13.27
C PHE A 238 -0.81 -11.08 -12.79
N SER A 239 0.47 -10.72 -12.80
CA SER A 239 0.96 -9.42 -12.34
C SER A 239 1.64 -8.68 -13.48
N PHE A 240 1.15 -7.48 -13.78
CA PHE A 240 1.71 -6.59 -14.81
C PHE A 240 2.60 -5.47 -14.24
N ALA A 241 2.65 -5.35 -12.91
CA ALA A 241 3.25 -4.20 -12.22
C ALA A 241 4.67 -3.91 -12.70
N LYS A 242 5.51 -4.94 -12.86
CA LYS A 242 6.91 -4.78 -13.29
C LYS A 242 7.05 -4.17 -14.68
N LEU A 243 6.18 -4.54 -15.63
CA LEU A 243 6.27 -4.02 -17.00
C LEU A 243 5.69 -2.60 -17.12
N LEU A 244 4.61 -2.32 -16.39
CA LEU A 244 4.11 -0.95 -16.27
C LEU A 244 5.17 -0.04 -15.68
N MET A 245 5.81 -0.44 -14.58
CA MET A 245 6.96 0.27 -14.01
C MET A 245 8.12 0.41 -15.01
N HIS A 246 8.41 -0.64 -15.79
CA HIS A 246 9.45 -0.56 -16.82
C HIS A 246 9.14 0.51 -17.89
N ARG A 247 7.87 0.62 -18.30
CA ARG A 247 7.41 1.62 -19.27
C ARG A 247 7.41 3.02 -18.65
N ASP A 248 6.88 3.15 -17.44
CA ASP A 248 6.80 4.45 -16.75
C ASP A 248 8.20 5.03 -16.44
N LEU A 249 9.19 4.16 -16.22
CA LEU A 249 10.59 4.57 -16.03
C LEU A 249 11.35 4.78 -17.35
N ASP A 250 10.70 4.74 -18.51
CA ASP A 250 11.34 5.04 -19.79
C ASP A 250 11.64 6.54 -19.91
N PRO A 251 12.91 6.96 -20.09
CA PRO A 251 13.26 8.37 -20.28
C PRO A 251 12.50 9.06 -21.42
N ALA A 252 12.07 8.32 -22.44
CA ALA A 252 11.29 8.88 -23.54
C ALA A 252 9.89 9.40 -23.13
N ASN A 253 9.35 8.91 -22.00
CA ASN A 253 8.05 9.32 -21.48
C ASN A 253 8.11 10.60 -20.63
N TRP A 254 9.30 11.16 -20.41
CA TRP A 254 9.52 12.31 -19.53
C TRP A 254 10.21 13.46 -20.27
N PRO A 255 10.09 14.70 -19.76
CA PRO A 255 10.86 15.82 -20.27
C PRO A 255 12.36 15.53 -20.24
N GLU A 256 13.10 16.09 -21.19
CA GLU A 256 14.54 15.89 -21.29
C GLU A 256 15.24 16.28 -19.98
N GLY A 257 16.09 15.39 -19.46
CA GLY A 257 16.80 15.61 -18.21
C GLY A 257 15.97 15.45 -16.93
N ALA A 258 14.66 15.11 -17.00
CA ALA A 258 13.79 15.02 -15.82
C ALA A 258 14.35 14.11 -14.71
N PHE A 259 14.93 12.97 -15.08
CA PHE A 259 15.55 12.07 -14.11
C PHE A 259 16.90 12.57 -13.59
N ALA A 260 17.74 13.06 -14.51
CA ALA A 260 19.10 13.49 -14.16
C ALA A 260 19.11 14.78 -13.33
N ALA A 261 18.10 15.64 -13.46
CA ALA A 261 17.97 16.88 -12.71
C ALA A 261 17.23 16.73 -11.37
N ASN A 262 16.68 15.54 -11.07
CA ASN A 262 15.90 15.32 -9.86
C ASN A 262 16.81 15.01 -8.66
N PRO A 263 16.84 15.87 -7.61
CA PRO A 263 17.73 15.67 -6.46
C PRO A 263 17.48 14.37 -5.69
N LEU A 264 16.22 13.92 -5.61
CA LEU A 264 15.88 12.66 -4.94
C LEU A 264 16.42 11.45 -5.69
N LEU A 265 16.36 11.47 -7.03
CA LEU A 265 16.90 10.38 -7.85
C LEU A 265 18.42 10.37 -7.85
N GLN A 266 19.05 11.55 -7.85
CA GLN A 266 20.50 11.67 -7.67
C GLN A 266 20.93 11.07 -6.32
N GLY A 267 20.27 11.46 -5.23
CA GLY A 267 20.57 10.93 -3.90
C GLY A 267 20.30 9.44 -3.77
N LEU A 268 19.22 8.92 -4.37
CA LEU A 268 18.86 7.51 -4.28
C LEU A 268 19.76 6.59 -5.13
N LEU A 269 20.17 7.03 -6.32
CA LEU A 269 20.82 6.17 -7.32
C LEU A 269 22.30 6.43 -7.55
N ALA A 270 22.82 7.58 -7.12
CA ALA A 270 24.21 7.98 -7.38
C ALA A 270 24.94 8.39 -6.10
N ASP A 271 24.56 9.52 -5.50
CA ASP A 271 25.43 10.27 -4.59
C ASP A 271 25.12 10.05 -3.10
N GLY A 272 23.97 9.47 -2.77
CA GLY A 272 23.46 9.42 -1.40
C GLY A 272 22.75 10.71 -0.99
N PHE A 273 22.12 10.69 0.17
CA PHE A 273 21.49 11.88 0.74
C PHE A 273 22.45 12.59 1.69
N GLU A 274 22.63 13.90 1.51
CA GLU A 274 23.25 14.73 2.54
C GLU A 274 22.28 14.91 3.71
N ALA A 275 22.81 14.98 4.93
CA ALA A 275 21.99 15.20 6.11
C ALA A 275 21.58 16.68 6.17
N ASP A 276 20.28 16.95 6.14
CA ASP A 276 19.76 18.28 6.41
C ASP A 276 20.14 18.72 7.83
N ALA A 277 20.56 19.99 7.97
CA ALA A 277 20.75 20.56 9.30
C ALA A 277 19.37 20.72 9.96
N PRO A 278 19.13 20.13 11.15
CA PRO A 278 17.81 20.18 11.77
C PRO A 278 17.48 21.62 12.16
N PHE A 279 16.24 22.03 11.87
CA PHE A 279 15.72 23.34 12.25
C PHE A 279 15.66 23.51 13.77
N PHE A 280 15.40 22.42 14.51
CA PHE A 280 15.42 22.43 15.98
C PHE A 280 16.58 21.63 16.56
N GLY A 281 17.30 22.24 17.50
CA GLY A 281 18.24 21.59 18.38
C GLY A 281 17.60 20.56 19.32
N PRO A 282 18.42 19.75 20.02
CA PRO A 282 17.93 18.73 20.95
C PRO A 282 17.32 19.30 22.24
N GLN A 283 17.65 20.55 22.62
CA GLN A 283 17.19 21.21 23.85
C GLN A 283 16.29 22.42 23.57
N ASP A 284 15.90 22.60 22.32
CA ASP A 284 15.08 23.75 21.93
C ASP A 284 13.65 23.62 22.48
N ARG A 285 13.15 24.71 23.06
CA ARG A 285 11.77 24.80 23.51
C ARG A 285 10.90 25.24 22.35
N LEU A 286 10.11 24.31 21.81
CA LEU A 286 9.25 24.58 20.65
C LEU A 286 8.35 25.80 20.86
N ASP A 287 7.76 25.96 22.05
CA ASP A 287 6.88 27.09 22.39
C ASP A 287 7.57 28.46 22.34
N ALA A 288 8.90 28.51 22.51
CA ALA A 288 9.67 29.75 22.38
C ALA A 288 9.93 30.12 20.92
N LEU A 289 9.95 29.13 20.02
CA LEU A 289 10.30 29.27 18.61
C LEU A 289 9.07 29.36 17.70
N LEU A 290 7.98 28.70 18.10
CA LEU A 290 6.76 28.57 17.31
C LEU A 290 5.66 29.48 17.85
N ASP A 291 5.07 30.28 16.96
CA ASP A 291 3.86 31.03 17.24
C ASP A 291 2.64 30.11 17.12
N PRO A 292 1.73 30.03 18.12
CA PRO A 292 0.53 29.20 18.03
C PRO A 292 -0.34 29.53 16.81
N ALA A 293 -0.29 30.76 16.31
CA ALA A 293 -1.00 31.16 15.09
C ALA A 293 -0.49 30.47 13.81
N ARG A 294 0.74 29.95 13.83
CA ARG A 294 1.41 29.31 12.69
C ARG A 294 1.40 27.79 12.76
N ILE A 295 0.98 27.21 13.89
CA ILE A 295 0.94 25.76 14.09
C ILE A 295 -0.31 25.22 13.40
N ILE A 296 -0.11 24.40 12.38
CA ILE A 296 -1.20 23.78 11.62
C ILE A 296 -1.31 22.31 12.00
N GLN A 297 -2.24 22.02 12.91
CA GLN A 297 -2.49 20.68 13.42
C GLN A 297 -4.00 20.44 13.48
N VAL A 298 -4.46 19.38 12.81
CA VAL A 298 -5.88 19.02 12.72
C VAL A 298 -6.25 17.87 13.65
N VAL A 299 -5.24 17.21 14.22
CA VAL A 299 -5.36 16.24 15.31
C VAL A 299 -4.30 16.52 16.36
N ASP A 300 -4.52 16.06 17.59
CA ASP A 300 -3.56 16.22 18.69
C ASP A 300 -2.17 15.71 18.31
N ALA A 301 -1.15 16.50 18.67
CA ALA A 301 0.26 16.16 18.49
C ALA A 301 1.05 16.48 19.76
N ASP A 302 1.96 15.59 20.14
CA ASP A 302 2.95 15.88 21.17
C ASP A 302 4.10 16.75 20.61
N ALA A 303 5.04 17.14 21.49
CA ALA A 303 6.18 17.98 21.10
C ALA A 303 7.09 17.31 20.05
N SER A 304 7.29 16.00 20.13
CA SER A 304 8.14 15.26 19.19
C SER A 304 7.49 15.16 17.80
N GLN A 305 6.18 14.94 17.76
CA GLN A 305 5.39 14.93 16.53
C GLN A 305 5.31 16.34 15.92
N THR A 306 5.13 17.37 16.75
CA THR A 306 5.14 18.78 16.31
C THR A 306 6.48 19.16 15.68
N LYS A 307 7.59 18.75 16.29
CA LYS A 307 8.94 18.93 15.74
C LYS A 307 9.04 18.32 14.33
N VAL A 308 8.62 17.07 14.16
CA VAL A 308 8.61 16.40 12.84
C VAL A 308 7.78 17.19 11.81
N ILE A 309 6.58 17.63 12.18
CA ILE A 309 5.69 18.38 11.27
C ILE A 309 6.36 19.67 10.79
N GLU A 310 6.95 20.43 11.71
CA GLU A 310 7.58 21.70 11.38
C GLU A 310 8.88 21.54 10.60
N GLU A 311 9.72 20.55 10.90
CA GLU A 311 10.92 20.25 10.11
C GLU A 311 10.56 19.94 8.64
N VAL A 312 9.53 19.13 8.39
CA VAL A 312 9.06 18.83 7.02
C VAL A 312 8.45 20.05 6.34
N ARG A 313 7.71 20.92 7.06
CA ARG A 313 7.20 22.18 6.49
C ARG A 313 8.33 23.07 6.00
N HIS A 314 9.45 23.11 6.71
CA HIS A 314 10.67 23.83 6.34
C HIS A 314 11.48 23.15 5.22
N GLY A 315 11.04 21.99 4.73
CA GLY A 315 11.59 21.31 3.56
C GLY A 315 12.56 20.17 3.87
N ALA A 316 12.71 19.79 5.15
CA ALA A 316 13.60 18.70 5.53
C ALA A 316 13.09 17.33 5.06
N SER A 317 14.02 16.49 4.60
CA SER A 317 13.77 15.07 4.31
C SER A 317 14.12 14.21 5.53
N LEU A 318 13.14 13.52 6.11
CA LEU A 318 13.29 12.86 7.41
C LEU A 318 12.94 11.38 7.39
N VAL A 319 13.67 10.61 8.19
CA VAL A 319 13.27 9.25 8.58
C VAL A 319 12.75 9.30 10.01
N VAL A 320 11.46 8.99 10.19
CA VAL A 320 10.79 9.04 11.49
C VAL A 320 10.53 7.62 11.98
N GLN A 321 11.20 7.24 13.08
CA GLN A 321 11.00 5.95 13.72
C GLN A 321 10.12 6.10 14.97
N GLY A 322 9.05 5.32 15.05
CA GLY A 322 8.15 5.32 16.19
C GLY A 322 7.72 3.89 16.56
N PRO A 323 7.84 3.46 17.82
CA PRO A 323 7.28 2.21 18.32
C PRO A 323 5.78 2.03 18.00
N PRO A 324 5.22 0.81 18.09
CA PRO A 324 3.77 0.62 18.01
C PRO A 324 3.04 1.48 19.03
N GLY A 325 1.96 2.14 18.62
CA GLY A 325 1.14 2.99 19.49
C GLY A 325 1.57 4.46 19.63
N THR A 326 2.69 4.89 19.05
CA THR A 326 3.17 6.29 19.17
C THR A 326 2.50 7.30 18.23
N GLY A 327 1.29 7.02 17.76
CA GLY A 327 0.53 7.98 16.94
C GLY A 327 1.09 8.29 15.56
N LYS A 328 1.90 7.41 14.94
CA LYS A 328 2.48 7.66 13.58
C LYS A 328 1.47 8.16 12.54
N SER A 329 0.30 7.52 12.47
CA SER A 329 -0.77 7.95 11.57
C SER A 329 -1.32 9.35 11.90
N GLN A 330 -1.29 9.77 13.16
CA GLN A 330 -1.65 11.14 13.56
C GLN A 330 -0.61 12.13 13.05
N THR A 331 0.69 11.83 13.21
CA THR A 331 1.78 12.65 12.65
C THR A 331 1.64 12.80 11.13
N ILE A 332 1.37 11.71 10.41
CA ILE A 332 1.15 11.73 8.95
C ILE A 332 -0.07 12.60 8.60
N THR A 333 -1.17 12.47 9.35
CA THR A 333 -2.39 13.28 9.12
C THR A 333 -2.08 14.78 9.22
N ASN A 334 -1.37 15.18 10.28
CA ASN A 334 -0.98 16.59 10.46
C ASN A 334 0.03 17.06 9.41
N LEU A 335 0.99 16.22 9.01
CA LEU A 335 1.93 16.53 7.92
C LEU A 335 1.20 16.84 6.61
N ILE A 336 0.25 15.97 6.21
CA ILE A 336 -0.55 16.17 5.00
C ILE A 336 -1.37 17.45 5.11
N ALA A 337 -2.06 17.67 6.23
CA ALA A 337 -2.88 18.84 6.45
C ALA A 337 -2.06 20.14 6.42
N ALA A 338 -0.90 20.17 7.07
CA ALA A 338 -0.02 21.33 7.08
C ALA A 338 0.57 21.64 5.70
N ALA A 339 1.02 20.62 4.98
CA ALA A 339 1.52 20.80 3.60
C ALA A 339 0.41 21.30 2.65
N ALA A 340 -0.82 20.77 2.79
CA ALA A 340 -1.97 21.23 2.03
C ALA A 340 -2.34 22.68 2.37
N HIS A 341 -2.27 23.06 3.65
CA HIS A 341 -2.45 24.45 4.09
C HIS A 341 -1.43 25.40 3.46
N ASP A 342 -0.18 24.96 3.34
CA ASP A 342 0.90 25.70 2.69
C ASP A 342 0.80 25.67 1.14
N GLY A 343 -0.28 25.13 0.57
CA GLY A 343 -0.55 25.10 -0.88
C GLY A 343 0.23 24.03 -1.65
N LYS A 344 0.83 23.05 -0.97
CA LYS A 344 1.62 21.99 -1.60
C LYS A 344 0.72 20.81 -2.02
N SER A 345 1.08 20.14 -3.11
CA SER A 345 0.53 18.83 -3.47
C SER A 345 1.26 17.73 -2.71
N VAL A 346 0.52 16.77 -2.13
CA VAL A 346 1.09 15.67 -1.33
C VAL A 346 0.76 14.33 -1.96
N LEU A 347 1.78 13.53 -2.27
CA LEU A 347 1.62 12.12 -2.63
C LEU A 347 1.95 11.26 -1.41
N PHE A 348 0.94 10.64 -0.82
CA PHE A 348 1.12 9.69 0.27
C PHE A 348 1.15 8.25 -0.27
N VAL A 349 2.26 7.55 -0.02
CA VAL A 349 2.47 6.16 -0.44
C VAL A 349 2.68 5.29 0.79
N ALA A 350 2.02 4.14 0.82
CA ALA A 350 2.21 3.13 1.84
C ALA A 350 2.15 1.73 1.20
N GLU A 351 2.84 0.76 1.81
CA GLU A 351 2.83 -0.63 1.33
C GLU A 351 1.44 -1.25 1.48
N LYS A 352 0.76 -1.03 2.60
CA LYS A 352 -0.50 -1.69 2.94
C LYS A 352 -1.69 -0.74 2.83
N MET A 353 -2.80 -1.25 2.30
CA MET A 353 -4.07 -0.50 2.21
C MET A 353 -4.60 -0.03 3.57
N ALA A 354 -4.45 -0.86 4.61
CA ALA A 354 -4.88 -0.47 5.96
C ALA A 354 -4.20 0.82 6.46
N ALA A 355 -2.94 1.08 6.08
CA ALA A 355 -2.24 2.30 6.46
C ALA A 355 -2.81 3.53 5.72
N LEU A 356 -3.14 3.37 4.42
CA LEU A 356 -3.79 4.41 3.63
C LEU A 356 -5.18 4.75 4.20
N SER A 357 -6.01 3.73 4.44
CA SER A 357 -7.38 3.92 4.95
C SER A 357 -7.40 4.60 6.32
N VAL A 358 -6.50 4.22 7.23
CA VAL A 358 -6.43 4.84 8.57
C VAL A 358 -6.09 6.32 8.51
N VAL A 359 -5.19 6.74 7.60
CA VAL A 359 -4.83 8.15 7.43
C VAL A 359 -5.97 8.91 6.74
N HIS A 360 -6.56 8.34 5.69
CA HIS A 360 -7.71 8.94 5.02
C HIS A 360 -8.89 9.15 5.98
N ASP A 361 -9.27 8.14 6.75
CA ASP A 361 -10.37 8.23 7.72
C ASP A 361 -10.14 9.35 8.73
N ARG A 362 -8.88 9.60 9.12
CA ARG A 362 -8.52 10.71 10.01
C ARG A 362 -8.66 12.06 9.32
N LEU A 363 -8.20 12.19 8.08
CA LEU A 363 -8.39 13.40 7.27
C LEU A 363 -9.88 13.70 7.07
N VAL A 364 -10.69 12.69 6.77
CA VAL A 364 -12.16 12.83 6.65
C VAL A 364 -12.78 13.27 7.97
N LYS A 365 -12.41 12.65 9.09
CA LYS A 365 -12.88 13.04 10.44
C LYS A 365 -12.47 14.46 10.81
N ALA A 366 -11.32 14.93 10.32
CA ALA A 366 -10.85 16.30 10.48
C ALA A 366 -11.52 17.30 9.50
N GLY A 367 -12.43 16.85 8.63
CA GLY A 367 -13.11 17.70 7.65
C GLY A 367 -12.31 17.96 6.38
N LEU A 368 -11.20 17.26 6.16
CA LEU A 368 -10.30 17.42 5.01
C LEU A 368 -10.58 16.43 3.87
N ARG A 369 -11.79 15.85 3.81
CA ARG A 369 -12.15 14.90 2.75
C ARG A 369 -11.98 15.50 1.36
N ASP A 370 -12.36 16.76 1.18
CA ASP A 370 -12.45 17.37 -0.16
C ASP A 370 -11.08 17.75 -0.74
N VAL A 371 -10.02 17.75 0.07
CA VAL A 371 -8.62 17.90 -0.39
C VAL A 371 -7.91 16.56 -0.58
N CYS A 372 -8.61 15.44 -0.34
CA CYS A 372 -8.08 14.10 -0.54
C CYS A 372 -8.57 13.55 -1.87
N LEU A 373 -7.67 12.92 -2.63
CA LEU A 373 -8.02 12.10 -3.78
C LEU A 373 -7.45 10.70 -3.58
N GLU A 374 -8.34 9.75 -3.34
CA GLU A 374 -7.96 8.35 -3.20
C GLU A 374 -7.80 7.67 -4.56
N LEU A 375 -6.58 7.25 -4.89
CA LEU A 375 -6.28 6.46 -6.07
C LEU A 375 -5.93 5.03 -5.64
N HIS A 376 -6.94 4.26 -5.25
CA HIS A 376 -6.79 2.83 -4.94
C HIS A 376 -7.02 1.96 -6.18
N SER A 377 -6.34 0.80 -6.28
CA SER A 377 -6.57 -0.15 -7.38
C SER A 377 -7.96 -0.82 -7.34
N ARG A 378 -8.77 -0.53 -6.32
CA ARG A 378 -10.20 -0.84 -6.38
C ARG A 378 -10.82 0.30 -7.17
N THR A 379 -11.18 0.01 -8.41
CA THR A 379 -11.99 0.89 -9.24
C THR A 379 -11.33 2.25 -9.47
N ALA A 380 -10.38 2.30 -10.41
CA ALA A 380 -10.27 3.48 -11.27
C ALA A 380 -11.48 3.50 -12.24
N ASN A 381 -12.69 3.42 -11.69
CA ASN A 381 -13.88 3.69 -12.47
C ASN A 381 -13.79 5.19 -12.74
N LYS A 382 -13.39 5.56 -13.96
CA LYS A 382 -13.25 6.96 -14.41
C LYS A 382 -14.49 7.77 -14.03
N LYS A 383 -15.66 7.13 -13.95
CA LYS A 383 -16.91 7.70 -13.44
C LYS A 383 -16.87 8.05 -11.95
N ALA A 384 -16.38 7.18 -11.08
CA ALA A 384 -16.24 7.46 -9.65
C ALA A 384 -15.26 8.61 -9.41
N LEU A 385 -14.13 8.62 -10.12
CA LEU A 385 -13.18 9.74 -10.12
C LEU A 385 -13.85 11.04 -10.58
N ALA A 386 -14.57 11.01 -11.71
CA ALA A 386 -15.28 12.18 -12.23
C ALA A 386 -16.36 12.69 -11.26
N LEU A 387 -17.08 11.78 -10.59
CA LEU A 387 -18.07 12.12 -9.56
C LEU A 387 -17.39 12.79 -8.35
N GLU A 388 -16.26 12.26 -7.90
CA GLU A 388 -15.52 12.84 -6.77
C GLU A 388 -14.96 14.23 -7.11
N LEU A 389 -14.39 14.40 -8.30
CA LEU A 389 -13.96 15.71 -8.80
C LEU A 389 -15.14 16.70 -8.86
N GLY A 390 -16.29 16.27 -9.39
CA GLY A 390 -17.50 17.10 -9.44
C GLY A 390 -18.01 17.50 -8.05
N ARG A 391 -17.96 16.57 -7.08
CA ARG A 391 -18.30 16.82 -5.67
C ARG A 391 -17.39 17.88 -5.05
N THR A 392 -16.07 17.73 -5.19
CA THR A 392 -15.08 18.68 -4.63
C THR A 392 -15.22 20.07 -5.24
N LEU A 393 -15.41 20.17 -6.57
CA LEU A 393 -15.63 21.46 -7.22
C LEU A 393 -16.88 22.18 -6.68
N SER A 394 -17.93 21.43 -6.38
CA SER A 394 -19.17 21.97 -5.81
C SER A 394 -19.03 22.41 -4.34
N ALA A 395 -18.16 21.76 -3.57
CA ALA A 395 -17.92 22.07 -2.16
C ALA A 395 -17.18 23.41 -1.95
N SER A 396 -16.39 23.85 -2.94
CA SER A 396 -15.64 25.12 -2.90
C SER A 396 -16.50 26.39 -2.74
N ALA A 397 -17.83 26.27 -2.87
CA ALA A 397 -18.79 27.36 -2.71
C ALA A 397 -19.25 27.60 -1.26
N GLN A 398 -18.86 26.76 -0.29
CA GLN A 398 -19.28 26.92 1.11
C GLN A 398 -18.35 27.86 1.88
N ALA A 399 -18.94 28.72 2.71
CA ALA A 399 -18.18 29.61 3.60
C ALA A 399 -17.48 28.80 4.70
N LEU A 400 -16.17 29.04 4.86
CA LEU A 400 -15.39 28.43 5.94
C LEU A 400 -15.79 29.02 7.30
N PRO A 401 -15.76 28.21 8.37
CA PRO A 401 -15.94 28.73 9.73
C PRO A 401 -14.87 29.79 10.05
N GLY A 402 -15.22 30.72 10.94
CA GLY A 402 -14.30 31.76 11.39
C GLY A 402 -13.06 31.15 12.06
N VAL A 403 -11.91 31.78 11.83
CA VAL A 403 -10.66 31.41 12.50
C VAL A 403 -10.80 31.65 14.00
N GLY A 404 -10.24 30.75 14.83
CA GLY A 404 -10.17 30.95 16.29
C GLY A 404 -9.38 32.21 16.67
N ASP A 405 -9.20 32.46 17.97
CA ASP A 405 -8.36 33.57 18.47
C ASP A 405 -6.95 33.07 18.86
N PRO A 406 -5.93 33.20 17.99
CA PRO A 406 -4.56 32.83 18.32
C PRO A 406 -3.99 33.56 19.53
N ALA A 407 -4.45 34.78 19.82
CA ALA A 407 -3.93 35.55 20.95
C ALA A 407 -4.36 34.92 22.29
N ARG A 408 -5.59 34.39 22.36
CA ARG A 408 -6.03 33.60 23.52
C ARG A 408 -5.18 32.33 23.69
N LEU A 409 -4.91 31.61 22.60
CA LEU A 409 -4.06 30.40 22.65
C LEU A 409 -2.66 30.73 23.17
N ARG A 410 -2.04 31.79 22.65
CA ARG A 410 -0.73 32.25 23.12
C ARG A 410 -0.73 32.58 24.62
N ARG A 411 -1.70 33.36 25.09
CA ARG A 411 -1.81 33.70 26.51
C ARG A 411 -1.92 32.46 27.40
N THR A 412 -2.75 31.50 27.04
CA THR A 412 -2.91 30.26 27.80
C THR A 412 -1.62 29.45 27.81
N ARG A 413 -0.93 29.32 26.67
CA ARG A 413 0.34 28.61 26.57
C ARG A 413 1.43 29.26 27.43
N ASP A 414 1.57 30.57 27.33
CA ASP A 414 2.60 31.32 28.07
C ASP A 414 2.34 31.23 29.58
N GLU A 415 1.08 31.21 30.00
CA GLU A 415 0.68 30.96 31.39
C GLU A 415 1.09 29.56 31.87
N LEU A 416 0.81 28.52 31.07
CA LEU A 416 1.21 27.14 31.40
C LEU A 416 2.74 26.98 31.46
N ASN A 417 3.46 27.62 30.53
CA ASN A 417 4.92 27.64 30.53
C ASN A 417 5.47 28.33 31.78
N ARG A 418 4.88 29.46 32.18
CA ARG A 418 5.26 30.16 33.40
C ARG A 418 5.07 29.30 34.65
N ILE A 419 3.97 28.56 34.74
CA ILE A 419 3.73 27.62 35.84
C ILE A 419 4.80 26.51 35.84
N ALA A 420 5.10 25.92 34.68
CA ALA A 420 6.12 24.89 34.56
C ALA A 420 7.50 25.41 34.96
N GLU A 421 7.87 26.62 34.55
CA GLU A 421 9.12 27.28 34.93
C GLU A 421 9.19 27.53 36.43
N LEU A 422 8.13 28.05 37.05
CA LEU A 422 8.09 28.29 38.50
C LEU A 422 8.23 26.98 39.30
N LEU A 423 7.66 25.88 38.83
CA LEU A 423 7.81 24.57 39.49
C LEU A 423 9.24 24.03 39.42
N HIS A 424 10.00 24.38 38.38
CA HIS A 424 11.37 23.89 38.15
C HIS A 424 12.45 24.91 38.51
N ALA A 425 12.08 26.13 38.88
CA ALA A 425 13.03 27.14 39.37
C ALA A 425 13.50 26.77 40.79
N ALA A 426 14.82 26.78 40.99
CA ALA A 426 15.40 26.60 42.31
C ALA A 426 15.12 27.82 43.19
N LEU A 427 14.59 27.60 44.39
CA LEU A 427 14.27 28.66 45.34
C LEU A 427 15.39 28.84 46.36
N PRO A 428 15.95 30.06 46.52
CA PRO A 428 16.82 30.37 47.65
C PRO A 428 16.07 30.29 49.00
N PRO A 429 16.75 29.93 50.10
CA PRO A 429 18.18 29.61 50.21
C PRO A 429 18.51 28.12 49.95
N SER A 430 17.51 27.24 49.92
CA SER A 430 17.70 25.78 49.86
C SER A 430 18.20 25.27 48.49
N GLY A 431 17.99 26.05 47.42
CA GLY A 431 18.33 25.64 46.05
C GLY A 431 17.44 24.51 45.52
N GLN A 432 16.37 24.16 46.24
CA GLN A 432 15.41 23.12 45.85
C GLN A 432 14.33 23.67 44.92
N THR A 433 13.84 22.84 44.01
CA THR A 433 12.70 23.20 43.15
C THR A 433 11.40 22.74 43.80
N PRO A 434 10.28 23.50 43.65
CA PRO A 434 8.97 23.04 44.10
C PRO A 434 8.60 21.65 43.55
N PHE A 435 8.97 21.36 42.30
CA PHE A 435 8.76 20.05 41.68
C PHE A 435 9.44 18.93 42.46
N ARG A 436 10.70 19.11 42.85
CA ARG A 436 11.44 18.10 43.62
C ARG A 436 10.84 17.90 45.01
N ALA A 437 10.50 18.99 45.71
CA ALA A 437 9.86 18.92 47.02
C ALA A 437 8.52 18.16 46.96
N LEU A 438 7.68 18.47 45.96
CA LEU A 438 6.41 17.76 45.74
C LEU A 438 6.63 16.28 45.43
N ALA A 439 7.59 15.94 44.57
CA ALA A 439 7.92 14.56 44.23
C ALA A 439 8.39 13.75 45.45
N GLU A 440 9.23 14.35 46.29
CA GLU A 440 9.70 13.72 47.54
C GLU A 440 8.56 13.52 48.54
N ILE A 441 7.71 14.53 48.75
CA ILE A 441 6.52 14.42 49.63
C ILE A 441 5.59 13.30 49.15
N VAL A 442 5.28 13.24 47.84
CA VAL A 442 4.46 12.18 47.26
C VAL A 442 5.12 10.81 47.47
N GLY A 443 6.45 10.72 47.32
CA GLY A 443 7.22 9.51 47.61
C GLY A 443 7.12 9.05 49.07
N PHE A 444 7.12 9.97 50.03
CA PHE A 444 6.94 9.66 51.45
C PHE A 444 5.50 9.23 51.77
N ILE A 445 4.50 9.90 51.20
CA ILE A 445 3.09 9.50 51.33
C ILE A 445 2.90 8.07 50.81
N GLY A 446 3.49 7.73 49.66
CA GLY A 446 3.44 6.37 49.09
C GLY A 446 4.08 5.30 49.99
N LYS A 447 4.98 5.69 50.90
CA LYS A 447 5.59 4.81 51.91
C LYS A 447 4.80 4.77 53.23
N GLY A 448 3.64 5.41 53.30
CA GLY A 448 2.81 5.49 54.51
C GLY A 448 3.38 6.40 55.59
N ALA A 449 4.33 7.28 55.26
CA ALA A 449 4.81 8.27 56.21
C ALA A 449 3.72 9.33 56.45
N PRO A 450 3.39 9.66 57.72
CA PRO A 450 2.44 10.73 58.01
C PRO A 450 3.03 12.07 57.55
N PRO A 451 2.19 13.00 57.04
CA PRO A 451 2.67 14.31 56.64
C PRO A 451 3.31 15.01 57.85
N PRO A 452 4.49 15.61 57.69
CA PRO A 452 5.16 16.25 58.81
C PRO A 452 4.36 17.46 59.30
N ALA A 453 4.10 17.52 60.60
CA ALA A 453 3.58 18.71 61.27
C ALA A 453 4.77 19.58 61.71
N ILE A 454 5.47 20.19 60.75
CA ILE A 454 6.60 21.08 61.03
C ILE A 454 6.07 22.52 61.14
N ALA A 455 6.51 23.24 62.17
CA ALA A 455 6.29 24.68 62.26
C ALA A 455 7.03 25.38 61.12
N LEU A 456 6.36 26.29 60.42
CA LEU A 456 6.93 26.96 59.25
C LEU A 456 7.98 28.02 59.61
N ASP A 457 8.13 28.34 60.90
CA ASP A 457 9.05 29.37 61.38
C ASP A 457 10.52 28.96 61.16
N GLY A 458 11.32 29.81 60.51
CA GLY A 458 12.76 29.61 60.32
C GLY A 458 13.16 28.82 59.07
N LEU A 459 12.20 28.36 58.25
CA LEU A 459 12.45 27.68 56.97
C LEU A 459 13.24 28.56 55.99
N GLU A 460 13.09 29.87 56.07
CA GLU A 460 13.81 30.88 55.29
C GLU A 460 15.32 30.91 55.55
N THR A 461 15.81 30.19 56.57
CA THR A 461 17.24 30.06 56.89
C THR A 461 17.81 28.67 56.58
N LEU A 462 16.96 27.74 56.10
CA LEU A 462 17.34 26.35 55.86
C LEU A 462 17.99 26.20 54.47
N ASP A 463 19.24 26.61 54.37
CA ASP A 463 20.08 26.38 53.19
C ASP A 463 20.50 24.90 53.05
N GLY A 464 21.18 24.57 51.95
CA GLY A 464 21.61 23.19 51.66
C GLY A 464 22.53 22.59 52.75
N ASP A 465 23.38 23.42 53.35
CA ASP A 465 24.32 22.98 54.40
C ASP A 465 23.59 22.75 55.73
N ALA A 466 22.67 23.64 56.09
CA ALA A 466 21.78 23.49 57.24
C ALA A 466 20.89 22.24 57.09
N GLN A 467 20.38 21.98 55.88
CA GLN A 467 19.60 20.77 55.59
C GLN A 467 20.45 19.49 55.76
N ALA A 468 21.68 19.48 55.24
CA ALA A 468 22.59 18.34 55.37
C ALA A 468 22.97 18.08 56.84
N ALA A 469 23.27 19.14 57.61
CA ALA A 469 23.57 19.05 59.03
C ALA A 469 22.37 18.52 59.84
N ALA A 470 21.15 18.99 59.53
CA ALA A 470 19.94 18.52 60.17
C ALA A 470 19.68 17.03 59.86
N LEU A 471 19.86 16.61 58.60
CA LEU A 471 19.69 15.20 58.20
C LEU A 471 20.67 14.29 58.94
N ALA A 472 21.96 14.68 59.00
CA ALA A 472 22.99 13.94 59.71
C ALA A 472 22.69 13.82 61.22
N ALA A 473 22.17 14.88 61.84
CA ALA A 473 21.75 14.86 63.24
C ALA A 473 20.55 13.93 63.47
N ILE A 474 19.56 13.92 62.56
CA ILE A 474 18.40 13.03 62.63
C ILE A 474 18.85 11.56 62.46
N GLU A 475 19.70 11.26 61.48
CA GLU A 475 20.25 9.92 61.27
C GLU A 475 21.03 9.43 62.49
N ALA A 476 21.87 10.28 63.08
CA ALA A 476 22.59 9.97 64.31
C ALA A 476 21.64 9.69 65.48
N HIS A 477 20.57 10.47 65.63
CA HIS A 477 19.55 10.28 66.66
C HIS A 477 18.73 9.00 66.46
N VAL A 478 18.28 8.71 65.24
CA VAL A 478 17.57 7.47 64.89
C VAL A 478 18.47 6.26 65.14
N GLY A 479 19.73 6.33 64.70
CA GLY A 479 20.72 5.28 64.96
C GLY A 479 21.02 5.10 66.45
N ALA A 480 21.01 6.18 67.25
CA ALA A 480 21.14 6.09 68.70
C ALA A 480 19.92 5.44 69.35
N ARG A 481 18.69 5.83 68.97
CA ARG A 481 17.46 5.20 69.49
C ARG A 481 17.38 3.72 69.15
N ALA A 482 17.75 3.33 67.92
CA ALA A 482 17.79 1.93 67.52
C ALA A 482 18.77 1.08 68.36
N ARG A 483 19.81 1.70 68.94
CA ARG A 483 20.76 1.03 69.86
C ARG A 483 20.28 0.97 71.30
N THR A 484 19.40 1.88 71.72
CA THR A 484 18.95 2.00 73.11
C THR A 484 17.58 1.37 73.39
N GLY A 485 16.88 0.88 72.37
CA GLY A 485 15.52 0.32 72.48
C GLY A 485 14.46 1.37 72.24
#